data_AF-A0A2L0VNV3-F1
#
_entry.id   AF-A0A2L0VNV3-F1
#
_cell.length_a   1.000
_cell.length_b   1.000
_cell.length_c   1.000
_cell.angle_alpha   90.00
_cell.angle_beta   90.00
_cell.angle_gamma   90.00
#
_symmetry.space_group_name_H-M   'P 1'
#
loop_
_entity.id
_entity.type
_entity.pdbx_description
1 polymer ?
#
loop_
_entity_poly.entity_id
_entity_poly.type
_entity_poly.pdbx_seq_one_letter_code
_entity_poly.pdbx_strand_id
1 'polypeptide(L)'
;MTRALILSLASAVLLSTGAPAAARGDRDQDHLREAAAQGEVIPLNKLIAEVRSRPPYNGMTYLGGPQFIASQMVYALKFMDGSQVVVVYVDARTGRIVGRKP
;
A
#
# COMPACT_ATOMS: atom_id res chain seq x y z
N MET A 1 -38.52 -26.89 -54.36
CA MET A 1 -39.25 -27.50 -53.23
C MET A 1 -38.25 -27.87 -52.15
N THR A 2 -38.61 -27.68 -50.87
CA THR A 2 -37.96 -28.09 -49.60
C THR A 2 -36.55 -27.54 -49.31
N ARG A 3 -36.34 -26.55 -48.40
CA ARG A 3 -36.48 -26.46 -46.91
C ARG A 3 -35.18 -26.78 -46.15
N ALA A 4 -34.87 -25.90 -45.19
CA ALA A 4 -33.93 -26.00 -44.06
C ALA A 4 -32.43 -25.88 -44.42
N LEU A 5 -31.56 -25.24 -43.62
CA LEU A 5 -31.54 -25.10 -42.17
C LEU A 5 -30.81 -23.80 -41.78
N ILE A 6 -31.40 -23.03 -40.86
CA ILE A 6 -30.80 -21.87 -40.21
C ILE A 6 -29.81 -22.39 -39.16
N LEU A 7 -28.54 -21.97 -39.21
CA LEU A 7 -27.59 -22.21 -38.14
C LEU A 7 -27.06 -20.86 -37.62
N SER A 8 -27.78 -20.34 -36.62
CA SER A 8 -27.42 -19.16 -35.85
C SER A 8 -26.25 -19.49 -34.92
N LEU A 9 -25.03 -19.11 -35.28
CA LEU A 9 -23.88 -19.20 -34.37
C LEU A 9 -23.75 -17.88 -33.61
N ALA A 10 -24.35 -17.84 -32.43
CA ALA A 10 -24.27 -16.73 -31.49
C ALA A 10 -22.85 -16.67 -30.88
N SER A 11 -22.02 -15.73 -31.35
CA SER A 11 -20.79 -15.35 -30.65
C SER A 11 -21.15 -14.51 -29.43
N ALA A 12 -21.30 -15.16 -28.29
CA ALA A 12 -21.34 -14.50 -26.99
C ALA A 12 -19.93 -13.96 -26.68
N VAL A 13 -19.68 -12.69 -26.99
CA VAL A 13 -18.50 -11.98 -26.51
C VAL A 13 -18.67 -11.77 -25.02
N LEU A 14 -17.90 -12.51 -24.24
CA LEU A 14 -17.78 -12.37 -22.79
C LEU A 14 -17.31 -10.94 -22.48
N LEU A 15 -18.22 -10.13 -21.95
CA LEU A 15 -17.89 -8.89 -21.25
C LEU A 15 -17.14 -9.28 -19.97
N SER A 16 -15.82 -9.37 -20.05
CA SER A 16 -14.95 -9.39 -18.88
C SER A 16 -15.10 -8.07 -18.14
N THR A 17 -16.02 -8.05 -17.18
CA THR A 17 -16.18 -7.00 -16.19
C THR A 17 -14.92 -7.02 -15.31
N GLY A 18 -13.91 -6.25 -15.70
CA GLY A 18 -12.77 -5.96 -14.85
C GLY A 18 -13.28 -5.29 -13.59
N ALA A 19 -13.37 -6.04 -12.49
CA ALA A 19 -13.65 -5.47 -11.19
C ALA A 19 -12.55 -4.45 -10.89
N PRO A 20 -12.89 -3.21 -10.49
CA PRO A 20 -11.86 -2.26 -10.09
C PRO A 20 -11.18 -2.85 -8.86
N ALA A 21 -9.91 -3.20 -8.99
CA ALA A 21 -9.03 -3.47 -7.87
C ALA A 21 -8.77 -2.13 -7.15
N ALA A 22 -9.81 -1.58 -6.52
CA ALA A 22 -9.77 -0.32 -5.82
C ALA A 22 -8.88 -0.50 -4.57
N ALA A 23 -7.63 -0.08 -4.71
CA ALA A 23 -6.91 0.77 -3.76
C ALA A 23 -7.26 0.56 -2.27
N ARG A 24 -7.20 -0.68 -1.77
CA ARG A 24 -7.49 -0.96 -0.36
C ARG A 24 -6.57 -0.18 0.59
N GLY A 25 -5.32 0.05 0.17
CA GLY A 25 -4.37 0.86 0.92
C GLY A 25 -4.70 2.35 1.02
N ASP A 26 -5.53 2.89 0.12
CA ASP A 26 -5.91 4.32 0.12
C ASP A 26 -6.93 4.61 1.24
N ARG A 27 -7.95 3.74 1.35
CA ARG A 27 -8.95 3.82 2.44
C ARG A 27 -8.34 3.63 3.82
N ASP A 28 -7.38 2.71 3.94
CA ASP A 28 -6.67 2.48 5.20
C ASP A 28 -5.81 3.70 5.59
N GLN A 29 -5.25 4.43 4.60
CA GLN A 29 -4.51 5.66 4.86
C GLN A 29 -5.40 6.83 5.29
N ASP A 30 -6.59 7.00 4.70
CA ASP A 30 -7.52 8.07 5.09
C ASP A 30 -7.97 7.92 6.54
N HIS A 31 -8.37 6.72 6.94
CA HIS A 31 -8.74 6.43 8.33
C HIS A 31 -7.59 6.68 9.31
N LEU A 32 -6.34 6.45 8.90
CA LEU A 32 -5.17 6.76 9.73
C LEU A 32 -4.88 8.25 9.83
N ARG A 33 -5.16 9.04 8.79
CA ARG A 33 -5.04 10.50 8.88
C ARG A 33 -6.03 11.04 9.92
N GLU A 34 -7.24 10.51 9.95
CA GLU A 34 -8.25 10.85 10.96
C GLU A 34 -7.82 10.40 12.36
N ALA A 35 -7.34 9.16 12.51
CA ALA A 35 -6.82 8.66 13.79
C ALA A 35 -5.61 9.47 14.29
N ALA A 36 -4.73 9.92 13.38
CA ALA A 36 -3.62 10.80 13.71
C ALA A 36 -4.10 12.19 14.14
N ALA A 37 -5.14 12.73 13.50
CA ALA A 37 -5.76 13.99 13.88
C ALA A 37 -6.42 13.92 15.27
N GLN A 38 -6.89 12.74 15.66
CA GLN A 38 -7.44 12.44 16.99
C GLN A 38 -6.36 12.12 18.05
N GLY A 39 -5.09 11.99 17.66
CA GLY A 39 -3.98 11.70 18.56
C GLY A 39 -3.79 10.23 18.92
N GLU A 40 -4.52 9.31 18.28
CA GLU A 40 -4.45 7.86 18.52
C GLU A 40 -3.17 7.23 17.93
N VAL A 41 -2.61 7.86 16.89
CA VAL A 41 -1.37 7.44 16.22
C VAL A 41 -0.49 8.63 15.88
N ILE A 42 0.81 8.40 15.73
CA ILE A 42 1.74 9.44 15.30
C ILE A 42 1.49 9.74 13.81
N PRO A 43 1.41 11.02 13.40
CA PRO A 43 1.24 11.39 12.01
C PRO A 43 2.34 10.78 11.13
N LEU A 44 1.95 10.19 10.00
CA LEU A 44 2.86 9.51 9.08
C LEU A 44 4.06 10.37 8.66
N ASN A 45 3.86 11.67 8.41
CA ASN A 45 4.95 12.59 8.05
C ASN A 45 6.00 12.71 9.18
N LYS A 46 5.56 12.69 10.44
CA LYS A 46 6.45 12.74 11.60
C LYS A 46 7.25 11.43 11.73
N LEU A 47 6.60 10.29 11.52
CA LEU A 47 7.27 8.98 11.49
C LEU A 47 8.35 8.92 10.39
N ILE A 48 8.02 9.37 9.18
CA ILE A 48 8.98 9.41 8.06
C ILE A 48 10.18 10.31 8.42
N ALA A 49 9.94 11.50 8.97
CA ALA A 49 11.00 12.43 9.36
C ALA A 49 11.91 11.84 10.46
N GLU A 50 11.31 11.17 11.45
CA GLU A 50 12.04 10.54 12.55
C GLU A 50 12.88 9.35 12.10
N VAL A 51 12.35 8.51 11.19
CA VAL A 51 13.17 7.43 10.61
C VAL A 51 14.30 8.01 9.78
N ARG A 52 14.03 9.00 8.94
CA ARG A 52 15.04 9.66 8.08
C ARG A 52 16.14 10.38 8.86
N SER A 53 15.95 10.74 10.12
CA SER A 53 17.00 11.37 10.94
C SER A 53 17.91 10.34 11.63
N ARG A 54 17.52 9.07 11.69
CA ARG A 54 18.25 8.02 12.41
C ARG A 54 19.23 7.28 11.49
N PRO A 55 20.49 7.04 11.92
CA PRO A 55 21.36 6.09 11.25
C PRO A 55 20.81 4.65 11.31
N PRO A 56 20.97 3.82 10.25
CA PRO A 56 21.61 4.14 8.96
C PRO A 56 20.65 4.78 7.93
N TYR A 57 19.37 4.97 8.27
CA TYR A 57 18.32 5.40 7.34
C TYR A 57 18.49 6.85 6.85
N ASN A 58 19.23 7.67 7.58
CA ASN A 58 19.61 9.03 7.16
C ASN A 58 20.49 9.07 5.91
N GLY A 59 21.15 7.97 5.54
CA GLY A 59 21.85 7.81 4.27
C GLY A 59 20.99 7.23 3.15
N MET A 60 19.74 6.87 3.42
CA MET A 60 18.85 6.20 2.48
C MET A 60 17.80 7.15 1.89
N THR A 61 17.34 6.87 0.68
CA THR A 61 16.30 7.66 0.01
C THR A 61 14.92 7.05 0.26
N TYR A 62 14.02 7.78 0.92
CA TYR A 62 12.64 7.34 1.08
C TYR A 62 11.90 7.34 -0.27
N LEU A 63 11.25 6.21 -0.62
CA LEU A 63 10.62 5.99 -1.92
C LEU A 63 9.12 6.32 -1.97
N GLY A 64 8.52 6.70 -0.83
CA GLY A 64 7.08 6.92 -0.76
C GLY A 64 6.27 5.63 -0.73
N GLY A 65 4.95 5.77 -0.95
CA GLY A 65 3.99 4.66 -0.94
C GLY A 65 4.00 3.82 0.33
N PRO A 66 3.86 4.42 1.53
CA PRO A 66 3.87 3.68 2.78
C PRO A 66 2.64 2.78 2.86
N GLN A 67 2.83 1.56 3.34
CA GLN A 67 1.72 0.63 3.55
C GLN A 67 1.45 0.53 5.05
N PHE A 68 0.18 0.60 5.43
CA PHE A 68 -0.24 0.33 6.79
C PHE A 68 -0.70 -1.12 6.93
N ILE A 69 -0.23 -1.79 7.99
CA ILE A 69 -0.58 -3.15 8.33
C ILE A 69 -1.41 -3.10 9.62
N ALA A 70 -2.73 -2.99 9.46
CA ALA A 70 -3.66 -2.76 10.57
C ALA A 70 -3.63 -3.84 11.65
N SER A 71 -3.42 -5.11 11.27
CA SER A 71 -3.32 -6.23 12.22
C SER A 71 -2.15 -6.11 13.19
N GLN A 72 -1.14 -5.30 12.86
CA GLN A 72 0.08 -5.11 13.65
C GLN A 72 0.25 -3.66 14.12
N MET A 73 -0.60 -2.73 13.68
CA MET A 73 -0.45 -1.28 13.90
C MET A 73 0.92 -0.75 13.45
N VAL A 74 1.38 -1.19 12.28
CA VAL A 74 2.73 -0.90 11.76
C VAL A 74 2.66 -0.26 10.37
N TYR A 75 3.51 0.74 10.13
CA TYR A 75 3.84 1.24 8.80
C TYR A 75 5.04 0.51 8.21
N ALA A 76 4.91 0.07 6.96
CA ALA A 76 6.02 -0.36 6.13
C ALA A 76 6.48 0.81 5.24
N LEU A 77 7.64 1.36 5.57
CA LEU A 77 8.26 2.50 4.87
C LEU A 77 9.35 1.98 3.95
N LYS A 78 9.33 2.36 2.67
CA LYS A 78 10.30 1.90 1.68
C LYS A 78 11.42 2.90 1.51
N PHE A 79 12.65 2.42 1.59
CA PHE A 79 13.87 3.19 1.42
C PHE A 79 14.74 2.56 0.33
N MET A 80 15.58 3.36 -0.30
CA MET A 80 16.61 2.93 -1.23
C MET A 80 17.97 3.14 -0.57
N ASP A 81 18.71 2.05 -0.43
CA ASP A 81 20.08 2.00 0.06
C ASP A 81 20.99 1.56 -1.10
N GLY A 82 21.64 2.52 -1.75
CA GLY A 82 22.33 2.29 -3.02
C GLY A 82 21.36 1.75 -4.09
N SER A 83 21.53 0.48 -4.46
CA SER A 83 20.67 -0.23 -5.43
C SER A 83 19.66 -1.18 -4.79
N GLN A 84 19.58 -1.24 -3.46
CA GLN A 84 18.69 -2.13 -2.72
C GLN A 84 17.50 -1.39 -2.13
N VAL A 85 16.32 -2.01 -2.19
CA VAL A 85 15.12 -1.49 -1.51
C VAL A 85 15.06 -2.09 -0.11
N VAL A 86 15.08 -1.24 0.92
CA VAL A 86 14.93 -1.65 2.31
C VAL A 86 13.55 -1.23 2.81
N VAL A 87 12.76 -2.19 3.28
CA VAL A 87 11.48 -1.96 3.95
C VAL A 87 11.71 -1.85 5.45
N VAL A 88 11.35 -0.72 6.04
CA VAL A 88 11.46 -0.43 7.47
C VAL A 88 10.08 -0.48 8.09
N TYR A 89 9.91 -1.31 9.12
CA TYR A 89 8.66 -1.47 9.84
C TYR A 89 8.67 -0.59 11.08
N VAL A 90 7.67 0.28 11.20
CA VAL A 90 7.57 1.29 12.27
C VAL A 90 6.23 1.15 12.97
N ASP A 91 6.24 1.03 14.29
CA ASP A 91 5.03 1.06 15.11
C ASP A 91 4.34 2.43 15.00
N ALA A 92 3.07 2.44 14.60
CA ALA A 92 2.32 3.66 14.30
C ALA A 92 1.99 4.50 15.54
N ARG A 93 1.97 3.89 16.74
CA ARG A 93 1.62 4.56 18.00
C ARG A 93 2.84 5.21 18.65
N THR A 94 3.99 4.57 18.53
CA THR A 94 5.21 4.92 19.29
C THR A 94 6.34 5.46 18.41
N GLY A 95 6.33 5.19 17.10
CA GLY A 95 7.42 5.53 16.20
C GLY A 95 8.67 4.65 16.37
N ARG A 96 8.55 3.57 17.14
CA ARG A 96 9.62 2.60 17.31
C ARG A 96 9.78 1.76 16.04
N ILE A 97 11.02 1.60 15.59
CA ILE A 97 11.33 0.67 14.51
C ILE A 97 11.25 -0.75 15.08
N VAL A 98 10.37 -1.58 14.53
CA VAL A 98 10.11 -2.95 14.99
C VAL A 98 10.77 -4.00 14.10
N GLY A 99 11.28 -3.61 12.93
CA GLY A 99 12.02 -4.50 12.06
C GLY A 99 12.44 -3.82 10.76
N ARG A 100 13.24 -4.53 9.97
CA ARG A 100 13.60 -4.13 8.60
C ARG A 100 13.80 -5.37 7.72
N LYS A 101 13.58 -5.23 6.42
CA LYS A 101 13.85 -6.27 5.42
C LYS A 101 14.51 -5.64 4.18
N PRO A 102 15.57 -6.25 3.65
CA PRO A 102 16.17 -5.86 2.37
C PRO A 102 15.34 -6.32 1.16
#